data_AF-A0A3N5MEX8-F1
#
_entry.id   AF-A0A3N5MEX8-F1
#
_cell.length_a   1.000
_cell.length_b   1.000
_cell.length_c   1.000
_cell.angle_alpha   90.00
_cell.angle_beta   90.00
_cell.angle_gamma   90.00
#
_symmetry.space_group_name_H-M   'P 1'
#
loop_
_entity.id
_entity.type
_entity.pdbx_description
1 polymer ?
#
loop_
_entity_poly.entity_id
_entity_poly.type
_entity_poly.pdbx_seq_one_letter_code
_entity_poly.pdbx_strand_id
1 'polypeptide(L)'
;MWTGRQTLASIENAITKLHGEQSQLDQALRSAVGDTERLRTERSQGLRELARVKLDEMAAGRLVGNLDAGERRALQIIDDYRLRIAAAAEQSDALQKEVLAAEAARHAAAADVEAALDMVDRLRAEAEAKVQATQAWRDAKTARDKAEAVAAEAEKKAATSQAELGAKKKPYDEDPLFAYLWRRRFGTGQYLGGRITGIVDRVVAEFIGYGSVRPNYAALIEIPLRLKEHAAAKREAALKPQAELAEIERQAMLQAGVDAKEKVLAEARHKLAVIDDTVEKKRDMLRKIDEARVALATGNSDPTYNEALTTIASADAADSLANLYAEARRTPTSADEAIVGRLEGIDRRITETETEIAGLRREAIELSRRRSEMEQARERFRRTGYDHPQSTFNNNGDIADVLKGMLEGVVRSGALWDLLQQGHRSRPTRGSTDFGLPDFPLPFPLPGGDTNDATGGAWRNPSSRGGWSPGQPDGRANNNDFSTGGSF
;
A
#
# COMPACT_ATOMS: atom_id res chain seq x y z
N MET A 1 -9.73 -11.76 17.50
CA MET A 1 -9.90 -10.73 16.46
C MET A 1 -8.72 -9.78 16.56
N TRP A 2 -7.94 -9.64 15.49
CA TRP A 2 -6.80 -8.72 15.44
C TRP A 2 -7.26 -7.41 14.83
N THR A 3 -6.72 -6.29 15.32
CA THR A 3 -6.90 -4.99 14.68
C THR A 3 -5.97 -4.85 13.49
N GLY A 4 -6.29 -3.95 12.55
CA GLY A 4 -5.42 -3.63 11.41
C GLY A 4 -3.99 -3.29 11.81
N ARG A 5 -3.83 -2.53 12.90
CA ARG A 5 -2.53 -2.23 13.50
C ARG A 5 -1.79 -3.47 14.00
N GLN A 6 -2.47 -4.40 14.66
CA GLN A 6 -1.86 -5.65 15.14
C GLN A 6 -1.42 -6.54 13.99
N THR A 7 -2.24 -6.67 12.96
CA THR A 7 -1.89 -7.42 11.74
C THR A 7 -0.69 -6.79 11.03
N LEU A 8 -0.65 -5.46 10.88
CA LEU A 8 0.52 -4.79 10.31
C LEU A 8 1.78 -4.99 11.15
N ALA A 9 1.67 -4.88 12.48
CA ALA A 9 2.79 -5.16 13.38
C ALA A 9 3.29 -6.60 13.26
N SER A 10 2.41 -7.59 13.03
CA SER A 10 2.86 -8.97 12.79
C SER A 10 3.63 -9.14 11.48
N ILE A 11 3.25 -8.42 10.41
CA ILE A 11 3.98 -8.40 9.13
C ILE A 11 5.35 -7.73 9.32
N GLU A 12 5.40 -6.58 10.01
CA GLU A 12 6.64 -5.84 10.27
C GLU A 12 7.60 -6.62 11.18
N ASN A 13 7.08 -7.34 12.19
CA ASN A 13 7.87 -8.27 13.00
C ASN A 13 8.45 -9.43 12.17
N ALA A 14 7.68 -9.95 11.21
CA ALA A 14 8.17 -11.00 10.31
C ALA A 14 9.30 -10.47 9.40
N ILE A 15 9.17 -9.25 8.86
CA ILE A 15 10.23 -8.58 8.09
C ILE A 15 11.48 -8.39 8.95
N THR A 16 11.32 -7.95 10.21
CA THR A 16 12.43 -7.79 11.16
C THR A 16 13.19 -9.09 11.40
N LYS A 17 12.47 -10.23 11.53
CA LYS A 17 13.10 -11.55 11.66
C LYS A 17 13.91 -11.93 10.42
N LEU A 18 13.37 -11.70 9.22
CA LEU A 18 14.10 -11.96 7.96
C LEU A 18 15.37 -11.12 7.84
N HIS A 19 15.36 -9.86 8.29
CA HIS A 19 16.59 -9.08 8.35
C HIS A 19 17.60 -9.63 9.37
N GLY A 20 17.13 -10.15 10.51
CA GLY A 20 17.99 -10.83 11.47
C GLY A 20 18.66 -12.07 10.87
N GLU A 21 17.92 -12.89 10.14
CA GLU A 21 18.45 -14.04 9.38
C GLU A 21 19.45 -13.58 8.30
N GLN A 22 19.19 -12.46 7.64
CA GLN A 22 20.08 -11.92 6.61
C GLN A 22 21.42 -11.49 7.21
N SER A 23 21.41 -10.81 8.35
CA SER A 23 22.62 -10.39 9.05
C SER A 23 23.47 -11.61 9.46
N GLN A 24 22.83 -12.67 9.95
CA GLN A 24 23.50 -13.93 10.30
C GLN A 24 24.12 -14.61 9.07
N LEU A 25 23.37 -14.67 7.96
CA LEU A 25 23.84 -15.27 6.72
C LEU A 25 25.00 -14.47 6.10
N ASP A 26 24.92 -13.15 6.12
CA ASP A 26 25.99 -12.25 5.67
C ASP A 26 27.27 -12.41 6.51
N GLN A 27 27.12 -12.66 7.82
CA GLN A 27 28.25 -12.94 8.71
C GLN A 27 28.88 -14.30 8.39
N ALA A 28 28.06 -15.34 8.18
CA ALA A 28 28.54 -16.66 7.77
C ALA A 28 29.27 -16.61 6.43
N LEU A 29 28.72 -15.91 5.43
CA LEU A 29 29.34 -15.74 4.12
C LEU A 29 30.68 -14.99 4.22
N ARG A 30 30.75 -13.92 5.03
CA ARG A 30 32.01 -13.19 5.27
C ARG A 30 33.07 -14.08 5.94
N SER A 31 32.68 -14.92 6.89
CA SER A 31 33.58 -15.87 7.54
C SER A 31 34.12 -16.90 6.54
N ALA A 32 33.23 -17.55 5.78
CA ALA A 32 33.60 -18.58 4.82
C ALA A 32 34.53 -18.03 3.72
N VAL A 33 34.23 -16.85 3.17
CA VAL A 33 35.10 -16.16 2.19
C VAL A 33 36.47 -15.84 2.81
N GLY A 34 36.51 -15.36 4.05
CA GLY A 34 37.76 -15.10 4.76
C GLY A 34 38.61 -16.36 4.97
N ASP A 35 37.97 -17.49 5.25
CA ASP A 35 38.65 -18.79 5.39
C ASP A 35 39.20 -19.29 4.05
N THR A 36 38.46 -19.17 2.95
CA THR A 36 38.95 -19.53 1.61
C THR A 36 40.17 -18.70 1.21
N GLU A 37 40.18 -17.39 1.46
CA GLU A 37 41.34 -16.52 1.17
C GLU A 37 42.57 -16.89 2.00
N ARG A 38 42.38 -17.22 3.29
CA ARG A 38 43.46 -17.73 4.14
C ARG A 38 44.03 -19.05 3.61
N LEU A 39 43.18 -19.99 3.21
CA LEU A 39 43.59 -21.26 2.62
C LEU A 39 44.35 -21.08 1.31
N ARG A 40 43.92 -20.14 0.45
CA ARG A 40 44.65 -19.78 -0.79
C ARG A 40 46.03 -19.20 -0.49
N THR A 41 46.15 -18.39 0.56
CA THR A 41 47.45 -17.87 1.00
C THR A 41 48.36 -18.99 1.51
N GLU A 42 47.85 -19.90 2.36
CA GLU A 42 48.58 -21.08 2.85
C GLU A 42 49.02 -21.99 1.69
N ARG A 43 48.16 -22.17 0.68
CA ARG A 43 48.45 -22.91 -0.54
C ARG A 43 49.61 -22.28 -1.32
N SER A 44 49.56 -20.96 -1.57
CA SER A 44 50.64 -20.23 -2.27
C SER A 44 51.97 -20.36 -1.53
N GLN A 45 51.97 -20.32 -0.20
CA GLN A 45 53.18 -20.54 0.61
C GLN A 45 53.72 -21.97 0.47
N GLY A 46 52.85 -22.98 0.57
CA GLY A 46 53.24 -24.38 0.38
C GLY A 46 53.80 -24.66 -1.02
N LEU A 47 53.30 -23.96 -2.04
CA LEU A 47 53.84 -24.04 -3.39
C LEU A 47 55.24 -23.45 -3.50
N ARG A 48 55.51 -22.33 -2.84
CA ARG A 48 56.86 -21.76 -2.77
C ARG A 48 57.83 -22.68 -2.01
N GLU A 49 57.37 -23.37 -0.98
CA GLU A 49 58.18 -24.37 -0.26
C GLU A 49 58.53 -25.55 -1.17
N LEU A 50 57.56 -26.10 -1.91
CA LEU A 50 57.80 -27.15 -2.89
C LEU A 50 58.77 -26.70 -3.98
N ALA A 51 58.57 -25.48 -4.51
CA ALA A 51 59.44 -24.91 -5.52
C ALA A 51 60.86 -24.70 -4.98
N ARG A 52 61.06 -24.33 -3.71
CA ARG A 52 62.38 -24.20 -3.09
C ARG A 52 63.07 -25.54 -2.90
N VAL A 53 62.38 -26.56 -2.40
CA VAL A 53 62.94 -27.93 -2.28
C VAL A 53 63.37 -28.43 -3.66
N LYS A 54 62.55 -28.19 -4.69
CA LYS A 54 62.88 -28.53 -6.07
C LYS A 54 63.96 -27.65 -6.67
N LEU A 55 64.06 -26.36 -6.34
CA LEU A 55 65.14 -25.46 -6.79
C LEU A 55 66.47 -25.74 -6.11
N ASP A 56 66.46 -26.22 -4.86
CA ASP A 56 67.63 -26.68 -4.14
C ASP A 56 68.11 -28.04 -4.69
N GLU A 57 67.18 -28.92 -5.12
CA GLU A 57 67.49 -30.12 -5.93
C GLU A 57 67.93 -29.76 -7.37
N MET A 58 67.32 -28.72 -7.96
CA MET A 58 67.62 -28.18 -9.29
C MET A 58 68.65 -27.04 -9.23
N ALA A 59 69.47 -26.95 -8.17
CA ALA A 59 70.60 -26.03 -8.06
C ALA A 59 71.75 -26.39 -9.03
N ALA A 60 71.38 -26.85 -10.23
CA ALA A 60 72.06 -26.71 -11.50
C ALA A 60 71.43 -25.63 -12.42
N GLY A 61 70.38 -24.87 -12.06
CA GLY A 61 70.02 -23.65 -12.83
C GLY A 61 68.60 -23.05 -12.70
N ARG A 62 68.52 -21.92 -11.99
CA ARG A 62 67.67 -20.69 -12.13
C ARG A 62 66.22 -20.75 -12.66
N LEU A 63 65.33 -20.10 -11.89
CA LEU A 63 64.23 -19.15 -12.22
C LEU A 63 63.46 -18.90 -10.88
N VAL A 64 62.78 -17.81 -10.52
CA VAL A 64 62.01 -16.75 -11.19
C VAL A 64 62.06 -15.49 -10.30
N GLY A 65 62.17 -14.31 -10.92
CA GLY A 65 61.69 -13.06 -10.34
C GLY A 65 60.87 -12.35 -11.40
N ASN A 66 59.57 -12.13 -11.14
CA ASN A 66 58.69 -11.11 -11.77
C ASN A 66 57.20 -11.32 -11.42
N LEU A 67 56.80 -11.30 -10.14
CA LEU A 67 55.36 -11.33 -9.75
C LEU A 67 54.90 -10.18 -8.83
N ASP A 68 55.78 -9.36 -8.27
CA ASP A 68 55.39 -8.51 -7.13
C ASP A 68 54.53 -7.26 -7.42
N ALA A 69 54.53 -6.69 -8.63
CA ALA A 69 53.90 -5.37 -8.86
C ALA A 69 52.41 -5.46 -9.24
N GLY A 70 52.03 -6.42 -10.09
CA GLY A 70 50.64 -6.64 -10.50
C GLY A 70 49.80 -7.24 -9.38
N GLU A 71 50.39 -8.18 -8.63
CA GLU A 71 49.74 -8.87 -7.51
C GLU A 71 49.43 -7.90 -6.35
N ARG A 72 50.36 -7.00 -6.00
CA ARG A 72 50.11 -5.93 -5.02
C ARG A 72 48.96 -5.01 -5.40
N ARG A 73 48.83 -4.68 -6.69
CA ARG A 73 47.75 -3.83 -7.19
C ARG A 73 46.40 -4.56 -7.17
N ALA A 74 46.38 -5.85 -7.52
CA ALA A 74 45.18 -6.67 -7.44
C ALA A 74 44.71 -6.84 -5.98
N LEU A 75 45.63 -7.08 -5.04
CA LEU A 75 45.32 -7.16 -3.60
C LEU A 75 44.75 -5.84 -3.06
N GLN A 76 45.30 -4.68 -3.45
CA GLN A 76 44.74 -3.39 -3.08
C GLN A 76 43.30 -3.19 -3.57
N ILE A 77 43.01 -3.56 -4.82
CA ILE A 77 41.64 -3.48 -5.37
C ILE A 77 40.68 -4.38 -4.59
N ILE A 78 41.11 -5.57 -4.19
CA ILE A 78 40.31 -6.50 -3.38
C ILE A 78 40.08 -5.93 -1.98
N ASP A 79 41.10 -5.37 -1.33
CA ASP A 79 40.95 -4.77 0.00
C ASP A 79 40.03 -3.54 0.00
N ASP A 80 40.16 -2.65 -0.98
CA ASP A 80 39.24 -1.52 -1.16
C ASP A 80 37.80 -1.99 -1.38
N TYR A 81 37.62 -3.06 -2.16
CA TYR A 81 36.32 -3.68 -2.38
C TYR A 81 35.72 -4.27 -1.08
N ARG A 82 36.53 -4.94 -0.27
CA ARG A 82 36.13 -5.46 1.03
C ARG A 82 35.71 -4.34 1.99
N LEU A 83 36.46 -3.24 2.01
CA LEU A 83 36.11 -2.06 2.81
C LEU A 83 34.78 -1.45 2.37
N ARG A 84 34.52 -1.37 1.06
CA ARG A 84 33.23 -0.88 0.53
C ARG A 84 32.06 -1.79 0.93
N ILE A 85 32.22 -3.11 0.86
CA ILE A 85 31.19 -4.07 1.31
C ILE A 85 30.95 -3.93 2.82
N ALA A 86 32.03 -3.83 3.61
CA ALA A 86 31.93 -3.68 5.06
C ALA A 86 31.22 -2.38 5.46
N ALA A 87 31.59 -1.25 4.82
CA ALA A 87 30.96 0.05 5.05
C ALA A 87 29.48 0.04 4.66
N ALA A 88 29.12 -0.57 3.52
CA ALA A 88 27.72 -0.69 3.10
C ALA A 88 26.91 -1.57 4.07
N ALA A 89 27.50 -2.64 4.60
CA ALA A 89 26.86 -3.47 5.62
C ALA A 89 26.63 -2.71 6.94
N GLU A 90 27.63 -1.96 7.42
CA GLU A 90 27.49 -1.16 8.63
C GLU A 90 26.43 -0.06 8.49
N GLN A 91 26.39 0.62 7.34
CA GLN A 91 25.36 1.60 7.03
C GLN A 91 23.96 0.98 6.99
N SER A 92 23.83 -0.21 6.40
CA SER A 92 22.59 -0.97 6.37
C SER A 92 22.11 -1.34 7.78
N ASP A 93 23.01 -1.85 8.63
CA ASP A 93 22.68 -2.24 10.00
C ASP A 93 22.27 -1.03 10.86
N ALA A 94 22.95 0.11 10.70
CA ALA A 94 22.61 1.35 11.37
C ALA A 94 21.22 1.87 10.94
N LEU A 95 20.97 1.91 9.62
CA LEU A 95 19.70 2.38 9.09
C LEU A 95 18.54 1.42 9.42
N GLN A 96 18.80 0.13 9.49
CA GLN A 96 17.81 -0.84 9.95
C GLN A 96 17.38 -0.57 11.41
N LYS A 97 18.32 -0.27 12.31
CA LYS A 97 17.98 0.13 13.69
C LYS A 97 17.14 1.39 13.73
N GLU A 98 17.44 2.36 12.86
CA GLU A 98 16.66 3.57 12.72
C GLU A 98 15.24 3.33 12.19
N VAL A 99 15.09 2.41 11.22
CA VAL A 99 13.78 1.98 10.71
C VAL A 99 12.97 1.32 11.83
N LEU A 100 13.58 0.41 12.59
CA LEU A 100 12.91 -0.25 13.72
C LEU A 100 12.44 0.76 14.78
N ALA A 101 13.27 1.75 15.11
CA ALA A 101 12.90 2.80 16.04
C ALA A 101 11.75 3.67 15.50
N ALA A 102 11.78 4.00 14.20
CA ALA A 102 10.73 4.77 13.55
C ALA A 102 9.41 3.98 13.44
N GLU A 103 9.47 2.67 13.17
CA GLU A 103 8.32 1.76 13.18
C GLU A 103 7.71 1.63 14.58
N ALA A 104 8.54 1.52 15.62
CA ALA A 104 8.05 1.55 17.01
C ALA A 104 7.34 2.87 17.35
N ALA A 105 7.89 4.02 16.94
CA ALA A 105 7.26 5.32 17.10
C ALA A 105 5.94 5.41 16.32
N ARG A 106 5.88 4.85 15.12
CA ARG A 106 4.67 4.74 14.29
C ARG A 106 3.60 3.91 14.99
N HIS A 107 3.96 2.76 15.56
CA HIS A 107 3.03 1.92 16.32
C HIS A 107 2.43 2.65 17.52
N ALA A 108 3.26 3.41 18.26
CA ALA A 108 2.80 4.24 19.36
C ALA A 108 1.83 5.33 18.88
N ALA A 109 2.17 6.05 17.80
CA ALA A 109 1.29 7.07 17.24
C ALA A 109 -0.03 6.49 16.67
N ALA A 110 0.00 5.30 16.08
CA ALA A 110 -1.20 4.61 15.63
C ALA A 110 -2.09 4.17 16.81
N ALA A 111 -1.48 3.75 17.93
CA ALA A 111 -2.21 3.48 19.16
C ALA A 111 -2.84 4.75 19.76
N ASP A 112 -2.14 5.89 19.71
CA ASP A 112 -2.68 7.20 20.11
C ASP A 112 -3.93 7.56 19.27
N VAL A 113 -3.89 7.34 17.95
CA VAL A 113 -5.03 7.57 17.05
C VAL A 113 -6.19 6.62 17.36
N GLU A 114 -5.94 5.32 17.54
CA GLU A 114 -6.96 4.35 17.94
C GLU A 114 -7.63 4.77 19.26
N ALA A 115 -6.85 5.17 20.26
CA ALA A 115 -7.35 5.59 21.57
C ALA A 115 -8.18 6.88 21.48
N ALA A 116 -7.72 7.87 20.71
CA ALA A 116 -8.45 9.11 20.48
C ALA A 116 -9.77 8.87 19.74
N LEU A 117 -9.77 8.01 18.72
CA LEU A 117 -10.99 7.62 18.00
C LEU A 117 -11.96 6.88 18.92
N ASP A 118 -11.48 5.93 19.70
CA ASP A 118 -12.31 5.19 20.65
C ASP A 118 -12.96 6.13 21.69
N MET A 119 -12.24 7.16 22.12
CA MET A 119 -12.76 8.18 23.05
C MET A 119 -13.87 9.01 22.41
N VAL A 120 -13.66 9.48 21.17
CA VAL A 120 -14.66 10.23 20.40
C VAL A 120 -15.91 9.38 20.17
N ASP A 121 -15.74 8.12 19.75
CA ASP A 121 -16.84 7.19 19.51
C ASP A 121 -17.67 6.92 20.77
N ARG A 122 -17.01 6.73 21.94
CA ARG A 122 -17.72 6.54 23.22
C ARG A 122 -18.50 7.78 23.61
N LEU A 123 -17.85 8.93 23.59
CA LEU A 123 -18.45 10.17 24.05
C LEU A 123 -19.64 10.59 23.17
N ARG A 124 -19.58 10.30 21.87
CA ARG A 124 -20.74 10.48 20.97
C ARG A 124 -21.87 9.50 21.25
N ALA A 125 -21.58 8.22 21.47
CA ALA A 125 -22.62 7.26 21.84
C ALA A 125 -23.31 7.64 23.18
N GLU A 126 -22.54 8.18 24.14
CA GLU A 126 -23.09 8.69 25.40
C GLU A 126 -23.94 9.95 25.20
N ALA A 127 -23.49 10.90 24.37
CA ALA A 127 -24.24 12.10 24.03
C ALA A 127 -25.55 11.74 23.32
N GLU A 128 -25.50 10.83 22.35
CA GLU A 128 -26.65 10.27 21.66
C GLU A 128 -27.65 9.66 22.63
N ALA A 129 -27.20 8.74 23.50
CA ALA A 129 -28.08 8.10 24.47
C ALA A 129 -28.78 9.12 25.40
N LYS A 130 -28.08 10.17 25.83
CA LYS A 130 -28.65 11.25 26.66
C LYS A 130 -29.70 12.07 25.90
N VAL A 131 -29.43 12.41 24.65
CA VAL A 131 -30.36 13.18 23.82
C VAL A 131 -31.61 12.38 23.49
N GLN A 132 -31.46 11.10 23.16
CA GLN A 132 -32.58 10.20 22.84
C GLN A 132 -33.54 10.00 24.02
N ALA A 133 -33.06 10.19 25.24
CA ALA A 133 -33.90 10.17 26.44
C ALA A 133 -34.79 11.43 26.57
N THR A 134 -34.49 12.51 25.85
CA THR A 134 -35.19 13.81 25.96
C THR A 134 -36.43 13.84 25.07
N GLN A 135 -37.52 14.44 25.57
CA GLN A 135 -38.78 14.56 24.82
C GLN A 135 -38.62 15.39 23.54
N ALA A 136 -37.87 16.49 23.60
CA ALA A 136 -37.60 17.36 22.46
C ALA A 136 -37.00 16.60 21.26
N TRP A 137 -36.07 15.67 21.50
CA TRP A 137 -35.49 14.85 20.43
C TRP A 137 -36.50 13.87 19.84
N ARG A 138 -37.33 13.22 20.67
CA ARG A 138 -38.36 12.28 20.19
C ARG A 138 -39.40 12.97 19.33
N ASP A 139 -39.82 14.18 19.72
CA ASP A 139 -40.78 14.98 18.98
C ASP A 139 -40.18 15.43 17.63
N ALA A 140 -38.94 15.94 17.64
CA ALA A 140 -38.23 16.35 16.43
C ALA A 140 -37.98 15.18 15.47
N LYS A 141 -37.57 14.00 16.00
CA LYS A 141 -37.39 12.79 15.20
C LYS A 141 -38.70 12.34 14.56
N THR A 142 -39.78 12.32 15.33
CA THR A 142 -41.11 11.97 14.80
C THR A 142 -41.56 12.93 13.70
N ALA A 143 -41.27 14.22 13.84
CA ALA A 143 -41.57 15.22 12.81
C ALA A 143 -40.75 15.00 11.53
N ARG A 144 -39.45 14.73 11.67
CA ARG A 144 -38.55 14.38 10.55
C ARG A 144 -39.01 13.12 9.84
N ASP A 145 -39.25 12.03 10.56
CA ASP A 145 -39.62 10.74 9.97
C ASP A 145 -40.96 10.81 9.23
N LYS A 146 -41.92 11.58 9.74
CA LYS A 146 -43.19 11.87 9.04
C LYS A 146 -42.97 12.68 7.75
N ALA A 147 -42.15 13.72 7.80
CA ALA A 147 -41.88 14.57 6.64
C ALA A 147 -41.17 13.78 5.54
N GLU A 148 -40.19 12.95 5.90
CA GLU A 148 -39.50 12.07 4.96
C GLU A 148 -40.38 10.97 4.39
N ALA A 149 -41.23 10.34 5.20
CA ALA A 149 -42.19 9.35 4.69
C ALA A 149 -43.12 9.95 3.63
N VAL A 150 -43.60 11.18 3.86
CA VAL A 150 -44.43 11.91 2.87
C VAL A 150 -43.63 12.26 1.62
N ALA A 151 -42.38 12.69 1.75
CA ALA A 151 -41.51 12.99 0.61
C ALA A 151 -41.22 11.72 -0.22
N ALA A 152 -40.81 10.64 0.43
CA ALA A 152 -40.52 9.36 -0.21
C ALA A 152 -41.76 8.77 -0.92
N GLU A 153 -42.94 8.88 -0.33
CA GLU A 153 -44.19 8.43 -0.98
C GLU A 153 -44.54 9.30 -2.20
N ALA A 154 -44.36 10.62 -2.10
CA ALA A 154 -44.59 11.55 -3.21
C ALA A 154 -43.62 11.27 -4.38
N GLU A 155 -42.35 11.00 -4.09
CA GLU A 155 -41.35 10.62 -5.08
C GLU A 155 -41.65 9.29 -5.73
N LYS A 156 -42.04 8.28 -4.94
CA LYS A 156 -42.45 6.98 -5.47
C LYS A 156 -43.62 7.14 -6.43
N LYS A 157 -44.64 7.93 -6.07
CA LYS A 157 -45.77 8.25 -6.96
C LYS A 157 -45.32 8.98 -8.22
N ALA A 158 -44.39 9.93 -8.12
CA ALA A 158 -43.84 10.65 -9.26
C ALA A 158 -43.05 9.71 -10.20
N ALA A 159 -42.20 8.85 -9.63
CA ALA A 159 -41.41 7.87 -10.38
C ALA A 159 -42.29 6.83 -11.09
N THR A 160 -43.29 6.27 -10.40
CA THR A 160 -44.27 5.35 -11.01
C THR A 160 -45.04 6.05 -12.13
N SER A 161 -45.49 7.28 -11.92
CA SER A 161 -46.22 8.05 -12.95
C SER A 161 -45.35 8.39 -14.16
N GLN A 162 -44.07 8.66 -13.96
CA GLN A 162 -43.11 8.89 -15.05
C GLN A 162 -42.83 7.61 -15.84
N ALA A 163 -42.71 6.47 -15.16
CA ALA A 163 -42.56 5.17 -15.81
C ALA A 163 -43.81 4.80 -16.62
N GLU A 164 -45.01 5.04 -16.06
CA GLU A 164 -46.28 4.83 -16.77
C GLU A 164 -46.45 5.76 -17.96
N LEU A 165 -46.00 7.02 -17.87
CA LEU A 165 -45.99 7.94 -19.02
C LEU A 165 -45.16 7.37 -20.16
N GLY A 166 -43.97 6.84 -19.88
CA GLY A 166 -43.12 6.23 -20.92
C GLY A 166 -43.82 5.10 -21.70
N ALA A 167 -44.64 4.30 -21.03
CA ALA A 167 -45.43 3.24 -21.67
C ALA A 167 -46.68 3.79 -22.40
N LYS A 168 -47.41 4.72 -21.77
CA LYS A 168 -48.67 5.27 -22.29
C LYS A 168 -48.49 6.31 -23.40
N LYS A 169 -47.30 6.90 -23.53
CA LYS A 169 -46.98 7.92 -24.54
C LYS A 169 -46.66 7.33 -25.92
N LYS A 170 -46.13 6.08 -25.97
CA LYS A 170 -45.71 5.42 -27.22
C LYS A 170 -46.79 5.40 -28.31
N PRO A 171 -48.05 5.01 -28.06
CA PRO A 171 -49.07 4.96 -29.10
C PRO A 171 -49.40 6.32 -29.73
N TYR A 172 -49.19 7.41 -29.00
CA TYR A 172 -49.43 8.78 -29.47
C TYR A 172 -48.21 9.38 -30.18
N ASP A 173 -47.00 9.03 -29.74
CA ASP A 173 -45.75 9.49 -30.37
C ASP A 173 -45.46 8.73 -31.68
N GLU A 174 -45.94 7.49 -31.80
CA GLU A 174 -45.83 6.66 -33.01
C GLU A 174 -46.79 7.08 -34.12
N ASP A 175 -47.82 7.88 -33.83
CA ASP A 175 -48.71 8.48 -34.84
C ASP A 175 -48.10 9.80 -35.39
N PRO A 176 -47.61 9.82 -36.65
CA PRO A 176 -46.96 10.99 -37.22
C PRO A 176 -47.89 12.20 -37.40
N LEU A 177 -49.19 11.96 -37.64
CA LEU A 177 -50.19 13.02 -37.85
C LEU A 177 -50.56 13.67 -36.53
N PHE A 178 -50.72 12.88 -35.47
CA PHE A 178 -50.92 13.38 -34.11
C PHE A 178 -49.73 14.22 -33.63
N ALA A 179 -48.51 13.68 -33.77
CA ALA A 179 -47.28 14.36 -33.39
C ALA A 179 -47.07 15.69 -34.15
N TYR A 180 -47.43 15.72 -35.45
CA TYR A 180 -47.38 16.92 -36.28
C TYR A 180 -48.32 18.03 -35.77
N LEU A 181 -49.60 17.71 -35.51
CA LEU A 181 -50.58 18.67 -35.00
C LEU A 181 -50.25 19.14 -33.59
N TRP A 182 -49.75 18.23 -32.74
CA TRP A 182 -49.28 18.56 -31.39
C TRP A 182 -48.08 19.52 -31.41
N ARG A 183 -47.06 19.26 -32.24
CA ARG A 183 -45.88 20.14 -32.36
C ARG A 183 -46.25 21.53 -32.85
N ARG A 184 -47.25 21.64 -33.72
CA ARG A 184 -47.79 22.92 -34.20
C ARG A 184 -48.69 23.64 -33.19
N ARG A 185 -49.01 23.01 -32.05
CA ARG A 185 -49.92 23.52 -31.02
C ARG A 185 -51.32 23.81 -31.58
N PHE A 186 -51.78 23.00 -32.55
CA PHE A 186 -53.10 23.13 -33.17
C PHE A 186 -54.21 23.03 -32.10
N GLY A 187 -55.23 23.88 -32.21
CA GLY A 187 -56.32 23.95 -31.22
C GLY A 187 -55.97 24.67 -29.90
N THR A 188 -54.87 25.42 -29.86
CA THR A 188 -54.52 26.31 -28.73
C THR A 188 -54.43 27.77 -29.17
N GLY A 189 -54.49 28.70 -28.22
CA GLY A 189 -54.23 30.13 -28.49
C GLY A 189 -52.80 30.44 -28.95
N GLN A 190 -51.90 29.45 -28.97
CA GLN A 190 -50.52 29.57 -29.43
C GLN A 190 -50.29 28.91 -30.81
N TYR A 191 -51.36 28.56 -31.54
CA TYR A 191 -51.27 28.04 -32.89
C TYR A 191 -50.84 29.14 -33.88
N LEU A 192 -49.75 28.91 -34.61
CA LEU A 192 -49.14 29.89 -35.52
C LEU A 192 -49.36 29.58 -37.01
N GLY A 193 -50.36 28.76 -37.35
CA GLY A 193 -50.65 28.42 -38.75
C GLY A 193 -51.37 29.53 -39.51
N GLY A 194 -50.95 29.77 -40.76
CA GLY A 194 -51.64 30.65 -41.71
C GLY A 194 -52.98 30.08 -42.22
N ARG A 195 -53.72 30.86 -43.02
CA ARG A 195 -55.10 30.53 -43.46
C ARG A 195 -55.21 29.21 -44.24
N ILE A 196 -54.24 28.90 -45.11
CA ILE A 196 -54.24 27.65 -45.91
C ILE A 196 -53.83 26.45 -45.05
N THR A 197 -52.75 26.59 -44.29
CA THR A 197 -52.29 25.53 -43.37
C THR A 197 -53.33 25.18 -42.31
N GLY A 198 -54.12 26.15 -41.84
CA GLY A 198 -55.19 25.93 -40.87
C GLY A 198 -56.38 25.12 -41.42
N ILE A 199 -56.63 25.14 -42.74
CA ILE A 199 -57.66 24.30 -43.38
C ILE A 199 -57.18 22.85 -43.43
N VAL A 200 -55.94 22.62 -43.88
CA VAL A 200 -55.33 21.28 -43.94
C VAL A 200 -55.22 20.68 -42.54
N ASP A 201 -54.71 21.44 -41.57
CA ASP A 201 -54.55 20.98 -40.19
C ASP A 201 -55.92 20.65 -39.53
N ARG A 202 -57.02 21.31 -39.95
CA ARG A 202 -58.39 21.00 -39.48
C ARG A 202 -58.93 19.69 -40.07
N VAL A 203 -58.71 19.43 -41.36
CA VAL A 203 -59.10 18.16 -42.00
C VAL A 203 -58.33 17.00 -41.38
N VAL A 204 -57.02 17.16 -41.16
CA VAL A 204 -56.19 16.16 -40.47
C VAL A 204 -56.67 15.95 -39.04
N ALA A 205 -57.03 17.01 -38.32
CA ALA A 205 -57.53 16.93 -36.95
C ALA A 205 -58.87 16.21 -36.84
N GLU A 206 -59.78 16.39 -37.80
CA GLU A 206 -61.06 15.68 -37.85
C GLU A 206 -60.86 14.20 -38.19
N PHE A 207 -59.96 13.89 -39.13
CA PHE A 207 -59.64 12.52 -39.55
C PHE A 207 -59.08 11.64 -38.41
N ILE A 208 -58.17 12.17 -37.60
CA ILE A 208 -57.58 11.42 -36.47
C ILE A 208 -58.34 11.61 -35.14
N GLY A 209 -59.46 12.35 -35.14
CA GLY A 209 -60.19 12.66 -33.92
C GLY A 209 -59.37 13.48 -32.90
N TYR A 210 -58.47 14.34 -33.37
CA TYR A 210 -57.49 15.06 -32.56
C TYR A 210 -58.13 15.84 -31.39
N GLY A 211 -59.32 16.39 -31.60
CA GLY A 211 -60.05 17.17 -30.58
C GLY A 211 -60.40 16.37 -29.31
N SER A 212 -60.69 15.07 -29.42
CA SER A 212 -61.02 14.22 -28.26
C SER A 212 -59.78 13.61 -27.60
N VAL A 213 -58.72 13.41 -28.37
CA VAL A 213 -57.49 12.74 -27.91
C VAL A 213 -56.48 13.72 -27.29
N ARG A 214 -56.44 14.97 -27.78
CA ARG A 214 -55.51 16.01 -27.30
C ARG A 214 -55.61 16.27 -25.78
N PRO A 215 -56.80 16.41 -25.15
CA PRO A 215 -56.91 16.62 -23.71
C PRO A 215 -56.34 15.45 -22.89
N ASN A 216 -56.53 14.21 -23.37
CA ASN A 216 -56.00 13.01 -22.72
C ASN A 216 -54.47 12.95 -22.77
N TYR A 217 -53.88 13.28 -23.93
CA TYR A 217 -52.42 13.35 -24.07
C TYR A 217 -51.81 14.53 -23.29
N ALA A 218 -52.47 15.69 -23.25
CA ALA A 218 -52.05 16.82 -22.43
C ALA A 218 -52.06 16.47 -20.93
N ALA A 219 -53.15 15.88 -20.44
CA ALA A 219 -53.25 15.41 -19.06
C ALA A 219 -52.19 14.33 -18.74
N LEU A 220 -51.91 13.43 -19.69
CA LEU A 220 -50.90 12.39 -19.54
C LEU A 220 -49.48 12.96 -19.31
N ILE A 221 -49.16 14.12 -19.88
CA ILE A 221 -47.87 14.79 -19.72
C ILE A 221 -47.84 15.69 -18.47
N GLU A 222 -48.93 16.42 -18.21
CA GLU A 222 -49.00 17.36 -17.09
C GLU A 222 -49.04 16.67 -15.72
N ILE A 223 -49.70 15.50 -15.60
CA ILE A 223 -49.85 14.80 -14.31
C ILE A 223 -48.48 14.40 -13.72
N PRO A 224 -47.57 13.71 -14.45
CA PRO A 224 -46.25 13.36 -13.91
C PRO A 224 -45.38 14.57 -13.63
N LEU A 225 -45.51 15.64 -14.42
CA LEU A 225 -44.78 16.89 -14.17
C LEU A 225 -45.20 17.51 -12.83
N ARG A 226 -46.50 17.66 -12.58
CA ARG A 226 -47.03 18.19 -11.31
C ARG A 226 -46.70 17.28 -10.12
N LEU A 227 -46.69 15.96 -10.32
CA LEU A 227 -46.27 15.02 -9.28
C LEU A 227 -44.78 15.16 -8.95
N LYS A 228 -43.92 15.41 -9.95
CA LYS A 228 -42.51 15.70 -9.74
C LYS A 228 -42.30 17.03 -9.00
N GLU A 229 -43.04 18.08 -9.36
CA GLU A 229 -43.02 19.37 -8.65
C GLU A 229 -43.49 19.21 -7.20
N HIS A 230 -44.57 18.47 -6.97
CA HIS A 230 -45.07 18.17 -5.63
C HIS A 230 -44.05 17.35 -4.82
N ALA A 231 -43.41 16.34 -5.42
CA ALA A 231 -42.35 15.57 -4.77
C ALA A 231 -41.15 16.45 -4.39
N ALA A 232 -40.75 17.37 -5.26
CA ALA A 232 -39.69 18.34 -4.97
C ALA A 232 -40.07 19.27 -3.81
N ALA A 233 -41.29 19.81 -3.80
CA ALA A 233 -41.78 20.65 -2.72
C ALA A 233 -41.87 19.89 -1.37
N LYS A 234 -42.22 18.59 -1.40
CA LYS A 234 -42.23 17.76 -0.19
C LYS A 234 -40.83 17.44 0.32
N ARG A 235 -39.85 17.21 -0.56
CA ARG A 235 -38.42 17.11 -0.20
C ARG A 235 -37.94 18.38 0.48
N GLU A 236 -38.23 19.54 -0.12
CA GLU A 236 -37.83 20.84 0.44
C GLU A 236 -38.47 21.08 1.83
N ALA A 237 -39.74 20.73 1.98
CA ALA A 237 -40.42 20.81 3.27
C ALA A 237 -39.82 19.88 4.35
N ALA A 238 -39.19 18.76 3.96
CA ALA A 238 -38.52 17.84 4.89
C ALA A 238 -37.18 18.37 5.40
N LEU A 239 -36.56 19.33 4.70
CA LEU A 239 -35.27 19.92 5.11
C LEU A 239 -35.37 20.65 6.46
N LYS A 240 -36.51 21.29 6.74
CA LYS A 240 -36.70 22.06 7.98
C LYS A 240 -36.74 21.15 9.23
N PRO A 241 -37.61 20.13 9.31
CA PRO A 241 -37.57 19.15 10.41
C PRO A 241 -36.22 18.44 10.55
N GLN A 242 -35.55 18.17 9.43
CA GLN A 242 -34.21 17.57 9.43
C GLN A 242 -33.17 18.52 10.08
N ALA A 243 -33.20 19.80 9.73
CA ALA A 243 -32.32 20.81 10.33
C ALA A 243 -32.61 21.03 11.83
N GLU A 244 -33.88 20.99 12.24
CA GLU A 244 -34.27 21.10 13.66
C GLU A 244 -33.74 19.91 14.48
N LEU A 245 -33.86 18.69 13.96
CA LEU A 245 -33.29 17.49 14.60
C LEU A 245 -31.76 17.60 14.68
N ALA A 246 -31.10 17.91 13.56
CA ALA A 246 -29.65 18.05 13.51
C ALA A 246 -29.12 19.11 14.49
N GLU A 247 -29.86 20.21 14.68
CA GLU A 247 -29.51 21.25 15.64
C GLU A 247 -29.53 20.74 17.09
N ILE A 248 -30.57 19.99 17.47
CA ILE A 248 -30.68 19.39 18.82
C ILE A 248 -29.51 18.44 19.07
N GLU A 249 -29.21 17.57 18.09
CA GLU A 249 -28.12 16.61 18.17
C GLU A 249 -26.76 17.31 18.27
N ARG A 250 -26.53 18.33 17.44
CA ARG A 250 -25.30 19.14 17.44
C ARG A 250 -25.08 19.85 18.77
N GLN A 251 -26.10 20.48 19.34
CA GLN A 251 -25.97 21.15 20.63
C GLN A 251 -25.57 20.19 21.75
N ALA A 252 -26.07 18.96 21.71
CA ALA A 252 -25.68 17.96 22.68
C ALA A 252 -24.24 17.47 22.50
N MET A 253 -23.75 17.37 21.26
CA MET A 253 -22.33 17.08 21.02
C MET A 253 -21.41 18.17 21.56
N LEU A 254 -21.78 19.44 21.35
CA LEU A 254 -21.07 20.59 21.88
C LEU A 254 -21.03 20.57 23.40
N GLN A 255 -22.17 20.30 24.05
CA GLN A 255 -22.28 20.17 25.51
C GLN A 255 -21.49 18.98 26.06
N ALA A 256 -21.42 17.88 25.31
CA ALA A 256 -20.61 16.72 25.68
C ALA A 256 -19.10 16.96 25.50
N GLY A 257 -18.70 18.01 24.77
CA GLY A 257 -17.30 18.36 24.52
C GLY A 257 -16.64 17.51 23.43
N VAL A 258 -17.42 17.02 22.46
CA VAL A 258 -16.93 16.20 21.33
C VAL A 258 -15.84 16.94 20.53
N ASP A 259 -16.07 18.21 20.20
CA ASP A 259 -15.14 19.03 19.39
C ASP A 259 -13.71 19.06 19.94
N ALA A 260 -13.57 19.15 21.27
CA ALA A 260 -12.26 19.15 21.91
C ALA A 260 -11.53 17.81 21.72
N LYS A 261 -12.27 16.69 21.74
CA LYS A 261 -11.72 15.35 21.50
C LYS A 261 -11.45 15.09 20.01
N GLU A 262 -12.27 15.64 19.12
CA GLU A 262 -12.02 15.59 17.68
C GLU A 262 -10.74 16.34 17.28
N LYS A 263 -10.45 17.48 17.92
CA LYS A 263 -9.16 18.18 17.74
C LYS A 263 -7.97 17.33 18.16
N VAL A 264 -8.05 16.66 19.32
CA VAL A 264 -7.01 15.72 19.78
C VAL A 264 -6.83 14.57 18.79
N LEU A 265 -7.91 14.03 18.23
CA LEU A 265 -7.86 13.01 17.18
C LEU A 265 -7.18 13.54 15.91
N ALA A 266 -7.49 14.76 15.48
CA ALA A 266 -6.86 15.39 14.32
C ALA A 266 -5.35 15.60 14.53
N GLU A 267 -4.94 16.07 15.72
CA GLU A 267 -3.52 16.22 16.10
C GLU A 267 -2.79 14.87 16.10
N ALA A 268 -3.41 13.83 16.68
CA ALA A 268 -2.85 12.48 16.68
C ALA A 268 -2.68 11.93 15.24
N ARG A 269 -3.65 12.18 14.35
CA ARG A 269 -3.57 11.80 12.93
C ARG A 269 -2.45 12.56 12.21
N HIS A 270 -2.29 13.86 12.48
CA HIS A 270 -1.20 14.64 11.91
C HIS A 270 0.17 14.11 12.36
N LYS A 271 0.33 13.83 13.66
CA LYS A 271 1.53 13.20 14.20
C LYS A 271 1.81 11.85 13.54
N LEU A 272 0.80 11.00 13.37
CA LEU A 272 0.93 9.72 12.68
C LEU A 272 1.38 9.91 11.22
N ALA A 273 0.81 10.86 10.49
CA ALA A 273 1.18 11.14 9.10
C ALA A 273 2.64 11.60 8.93
N VAL A 274 3.14 12.44 9.85
CA VAL A 274 4.55 12.88 9.86
C VAL A 274 5.49 11.71 10.14
N ILE A 275 5.14 10.84 11.09
CA ILE A 275 5.93 9.64 11.39
C ILE A 275 5.87 8.65 10.23
N ASP A 276 4.70 8.49 9.58
CA ASP A 276 4.53 7.66 8.39
C ASP A 276 5.50 8.08 7.26
N ASP A 277 5.57 9.38 6.95
CA ASP A 277 6.50 9.92 5.96
C ASP A 277 7.97 9.70 6.35
N THR A 278 8.29 9.84 7.64
CA THR A 278 9.64 9.57 8.16
C THR A 278 10.03 8.10 8.00
N VAL A 279 9.11 7.18 8.29
CA VAL A 279 9.31 5.73 8.15
C VAL A 279 9.52 5.37 6.68
N GLU A 280 8.70 5.89 5.77
CA GLU A 280 8.84 5.62 4.33
C GLU A 280 10.17 6.15 3.77
N LYS A 281 10.59 7.36 4.15
CA LYS A 281 11.91 7.90 3.77
C LYS A 281 13.06 7.01 4.23
N LYS A 282 13.05 6.56 5.48
CA LYS A 282 14.09 5.67 6.03
C LYS A 282 14.08 4.29 5.34
N ARG A 283 12.90 3.74 5.05
CA ARG A 283 12.73 2.48 4.30
C ARG A 283 13.26 2.60 2.87
N ASP A 284 12.97 3.71 2.19
CA ASP A 284 13.48 3.98 0.84
C ASP A 284 15.01 4.09 0.82
N MET A 285 15.60 4.73 1.83
CA MET A 285 17.06 4.77 2.01
C MET A 285 17.62 3.36 2.24
N LEU A 286 16.96 2.53 3.06
CA LEU A 286 17.41 1.17 3.35
C LEU A 286 17.37 0.29 2.09
N ARG A 287 16.28 0.36 1.33
CA ARG A 287 16.15 -0.34 0.05
C ARG A 287 17.27 0.02 -0.92
N LYS A 288 17.62 1.31 -1.05
CA LYS A 288 18.72 1.76 -1.92
C LYS A 288 20.08 1.21 -1.47
N ILE A 289 20.34 1.16 -0.16
CA ILE A 289 21.58 0.58 0.37
C ILE A 289 21.59 -0.93 0.12
N ASP A 290 20.49 -1.63 0.34
CA ASP A 290 20.39 -3.07 0.08
C ASP A 290 20.59 -3.41 -1.40
N GLU A 291 19.99 -2.63 -2.31
CA GLU A 291 20.21 -2.76 -3.76
C GLU A 291 21.69 -2.57 -4.13
N ALA A 292 22.34 -1.54 -3.56
CA ALA A 292 23.77 -1.33 -3.74
C ALA A 292 24.61 -2.49 -3.18
N ARG A 293 24.23 -3.05 -2.02
CA ARG A 293 24.88 -4.21 -1.40
C ARG A 293 24.75 -5.46 -2.27
N VAL A 294 23.57 -5.74 -2.83
CA VAL A 294 23.35 -6.88 -3.73
C VAL A 294 24.14 -6.72 -5.03
N ALA A 295 24.19 -5.49 -5.57
CA ALA A 295 25.00 -5.18 -6.75
C ALA A 295 26.50 -5.43 -6.49
N LEU A 296 27.01 -5.05 -5.31
CA LEU A 296 28.36 -5.40 -4.87
C LEU A 296 28.52 -6.91 -4.63
N ALA A 297 27.57 -7.60 -3.98
CA ALA A 297 27.73 -9.03 -3.69
C ALA A 297 27.75 -9.92 -4.95
N THR A 298 27.05 -9.51 -6.01
CA THR A 298 26.95 -10.27 -7.27
C THR A 298 28.14 -10.08 -8.22
N GLY A 299 29.06 -9.15 -7.93
CA GLY A 299 30.30 -8.94 -8.72
C GLY A 299 30.09 -8.42 -10.15
N ASN A 300 28.85 -8.37 -10.63
CA ASN A 300 28.50 -7.90 -11.99
C ASN A 300 28.77 -6.41 -12.21
N SER A 301 28.97 -5.63 -11.15
CA SER A 301 29.02 -4.17 -11.23
C SER A 301 30.43 -3.57 -11.25
N ASP A 302 31.48 -4.33 -10.92
CA ASP A 302 32.84 -3.79 -10.80
C ASP A 302 33.82 -4.52 -11.73
N PRO A 303 34.00 -4.03 -12.97
CA PRO A 303 34.93 -4.60 -13.94
C PRO A 303 36.35 -4.70 -13.41
N THR A 304 36.76 -3.71 -12.59
CA THR A 304 38.08 -3.63 -11.96
C THR A 304 38.30 -4.73 -10.92
N TYR A 305 37.27 -5.09 -10.16
CA TYR A 305 37.34 -6.22 -9.22
C TYR A 305 37.44 -7.57 -9.96
N ASN A 306 36.65 -7.76 -11.02
CA ASN A 306 36.73 -8.96 -11.85
C ASN A 306 38.08 -9.07 -12.57
N GLU A 307 38.63 -7.95 -13.04
CA GLU A 307 39.98 -7.88 -13.63
C GLU A 307 41.06 -8.26 -12.60
N ALA A 308 40.96 -7.76 -11.36
CA ALA A 308 41.86 -8.15 -10.27
C ALA A 308 41.77 -9.65 -9.95
N LEU A 309 40.55 -10.22 -9.90
CA LEU A 309 40.34 -11.66 -9.73
C LEU A 309 40.95 -12.47 -10.87
N THR A 310 40.77 -12.05 -12.13
CA THR A 310 41.37 -12.73 -13.28
C THR A 310 42.89 -12.63 -13.29
N THR A 311 43.44 -11.50 -12.83
CA THR A 311 44.89 -11.29 -12.71
C THR A 311 45.48 -12.27 -11.70
N ILE A 312 44.87 -12.37 -10.50
CA ILE A 312 45.30 -13.35 -9.49
C ILE A 312 45.12 -14.78 -10.00
N ALA A 313 43.97 -15.12 -10.59
CA ALA A 313 43.74 -16.46 -11.13
C ALA A 313 44.71 -16.83 -12.26
N SER A 314 45.10 -15.86 -13.09
CA SER A 314 46.08 -16.06 -14.16
C SER A 314 47.51 -16.20 -13.63
N ALA A 315 47.85 -15.49 -12.55
CA ALA A 315 49.12 -15.68 -11.84
C ALA A 315 49.17 -17.08 -11.19
N ASP A 316 48.08 -17.50 -10.53
CA ASP A 316 47.92 -18.83 -9.94
C ASP A 316 47.96 -19.97 -10.98
N ALA A 317 47.46 -19.73 -12.20
CA ALA A 317 47.50 -20.71 -13.30
C ALA A 317 48.83 -20.74 -14.06
N ALA A 318 49.56 -19.60 -14.11
CA ALA A 318 50.87 -19.49 -14.75
C ALA A 318 51.99 -20.08 -13.88
N ASP A 319 51.86 -20.01 -12.55
CA ASP A 319 52.69 -20.76 -11.61
C ASP A 319 52.26 -22.24 -11.64
N SER A 320 52.90 -23.01 -12.50
CA SER A 320 52.49 -24.34 -12.94
C SER A 320 52.45 -25.40 -11.82
N LEU A 321 51.37 -25.40 -11.03
CA LEU A 321 51.03 -26.39 -10.01
C LEU A 321 50.96 -27.81 -10.57
N ALA A 322 50.32 -27.99 -11.73
CA ALA A 322 50.17 -29.29 -12.37
C ALA A 322 51.51 -29.87 -12.85
N ASN A 323 52.44 -29.00 -13.27
CA ASN A 323 53.79 -29.42 -13.68
C ASN A 323 54.66 -29.75 -12.46
N LEU A 324 54.62 -28.92 -11.41
CA LEU A 324 55.30 -29.18 -10.15
C LEU A 324 54.80 -30.47 -9.47
N TYR A 325 53.49 -30.74 -9.49
CA TYR A 325 52.90 -31.99 -9.00
C TYR A 325 53.32 -33.20 -9.85
N ALA A 326 53.35 -33.07 -11.17
CA ALA A 326 53.77 -34.13 -12.07
C ALA A 326 55.27 -34.45 -11.93
N GLU A 327 56.11 -33.44 -11.66
CA GLU A 327 57.54 -33.59 -11.39
C GLU A 327 57.82 -34.15 -9.99
N ALA A 328 57.10 -33.71 -8.96
CA ALA A 328 57.19 -34.26 -7.60
C ALA A 328 56.82 -35.75 -7.57
N ARG A 329 55.78 -36.16 -8.32
CA ARG A 329 55.45 -37.59 -8.49
C ARG A 329 56.49 -38.39 -9.28
N ARG A 330 57.28 -37.74 -10.14
CA ARG A 330 58.36 -38.40 -10.90
C ARG A 330 59.65 -38.58 -10.09
N THR A 331 59.88 -37.76 -9.07
CA THR A 331 61.07 -37.79 -8.21
C THR A 331 60.68 -37.77 -6.74
N PRO A 332 60.09 -38.87 -6.22
CA PRO A 332 59.55 -38.89 -4.87
C PRO A 332 60.68 -38.86 -3.82
N THR A 333 60.74 -37.77 -3.06
CA THR A 333 61.46 -37.69 -1.78
C THR A 333 60.44 -37.61 -0.63
N SER A 334 60.86 -37.98 0.58
CA SER A 334 59.96 -37.92 1.75
C SER A 334 59.53 -36.49 2.12
N ALA A 335 60.35 -35.49 1.78
CA ALA A 335 60.02 -34.07 1.95
C ALA A 335 58.95 -33.62 0.95
N ASP A 336 59.04 -34.06 -0.32
CA ASP A 336 58.05 -33.75 -1.35
C ASP A 336 56.68 -34.38 -1.04
N GLU A 337 56.64 -35.65 -0.63
CA GLU A 337 55.40 -36.35 -0.29
C GLU A 337 54.65 -35.65 0.85
N ALA A 338 55.39 -35.14 1.85
CA ALA A 338 54.80 -34.43 2.97
C ALA A 338 54.21 -33.06 2.57
N ILE A 339 54.85 -32.33 1.64
CA ILE A 339 54.37 -31.04 1.13
C ILE A 339 53.16 -31.25 0.20
N VAL A 340 53.24 -32.22 -0.71
CA VAL A 340 52.16 -32.61 -1.62
C VAL A 340 50.92 -33.05 -0.86
N GLY A 341 51.06 -33.90 0.17
CA GLY A 341 49.93 -34.32 0.99
C GLY A 341 49.26 -33.17 1.75
N ARG A 342 50.04 -32.16 2.17
CA ARG A 342 49.51 -30.95 2.80
C ARG A 342 48.74 -30.08 1.80
N LEU A 343 49.28 -29.89 0.60
CA LEU A 343 48.63 -29.14 -0.48
C LEU A 343 47.33 -29.81 -0.93
N GLU A 344 47.30 -31.13 -1.09
CA GLU A 344 46.06 -31.87 -1.38
C GLU A 344 45.00 -31.71 -0.27
N GLY A 345 45.44 -31.63 0.99
CA GLY A 345 44.56 -31.34 2.12
C GLY A 345 44.00 -29.91 2.10
N ILE A 346 44.82 -28.92 1.71
CA ILE A 346 44.39 -27.53 1.56
C ILE A 346 43.40 -27.39 0.39
N ASP A 347 43.69 -28.01 -0.76
CA ASP A 347 42.81 -27.99 -1.94
C ASP A 347 41.43 -28.59 -1.65
N ARG A 348 41.39 -29.69 -0.88
CA ARG A 348 40.14 -30.29 -0.43
C ARG A 348 39.33 -29.30 0.43
N ARG A 349 39.97 -28.64 1.40
CA ARG A 349 39.33 -27.64 2.25
C ARG A 349 38.86 -26.42 1.46
N ILE A 350 39.63 -25.98 0.46
CA ILE A 350 39.20 -24.91 -0.47
C ILE A 350 37.91 -25.33 -1.17
N THR A 351 37.88 -26.53 -1.76
CA THR A 351 36.69 -27.05 -2.47
C THR A 351 35.47 -27.17 -1.54
N GLU A 352 35.67 -27.62 -0.30
CA GLU A 352 34.63 -27.68 0.74
C GLU A 352 34.08 -26.29 1.06
N THR A 353 34.95 -25.31 1.34
CA THR A 353 34.54 -23.92 1.63
C THR A 353 33.90 -23.24 0.43
N GLU A 354 34.33 -23.50 -0.81
CA GLU A 354 33.71 -22.97 -2.01
C GLU A 354 32.29 -23.55 -2.22
N THR A 355 32.09 -24.83 -1.88
CA THR A 355 30.77 -25.46 -1.90
C THR A 355 29.84 -24.86 -0.84
N GLU A 356 30.38 -24.60 0.36
CA GLU A 356 29.66 -23.89 1.44
C GLU A 356 29.27 -22.48 1.00
N ILE A 357 30.19 -21.69 0.43
CA ILE A 357 29.92 -20.35 -0.12
C ILE A 357 28.83 -20.42 -1.18
N ALA A 358 28.85 -21.40 -2.07
CA ALA A 358 27.80 -21.59 -3.07
C ALA A 358 26.43 -21.97 -2.46
N GLY A 359 26.42 -22.70 -1.32
CA GLY A 359 25.23 -22.94 -0.52
C GLY A 359 24.67 -21.65 0.10
N LEU A 360 25.51 -20.94 0.85
CA LEU A 360 25.16 -19.68 1.52
C LEU A 360 24.66 -18.61 0.53
N ARG A 361 25.27 -18.51 -0.66
CA ARG A 361 24.80 -17.60 -1.73
C ARG A 361 23.40 -17.96 -2.22
N ARG A 362 23.09 -19.26 -2.39
CA ARG A 362 21.74 -19.70 -2.80
C ARG A 362 20.71 -19.39 -1.72
N GLU A 363 21.05 -19.61 -0.46
CA GLU A 363 20.20 -19.23 0.68
C GLU A 363 19.97 -17.71 0.74
N ALA A 364 20.99 -16.90 0.42
CA ALA A 364 20.89 -15.45 0.43
C ALA A 364 19.93 -14.92 -0.64
N ILE A 365 19.96 -15.52 -1.84
CA ILE A 365 19.02 -15.20 -2.92
C ILE A 365 17.59 -15.54 -2.49
N GLU A 366 17.39 -16.71 -1.90
CA GLU A 366 16.07 -17.16 -1.45
C GLU A 366 15.53 -16.33 -0.27
N LEU A 367 16.40 -15.93 0.65
CA LEU A 367 16.05 -15.02 1.73
C LEU A 367 15.67 -13.62 1.21
N SER A 368 16.44 -13.08 0.26
CA SER A 368 16.14 -11.81 -0.40
C SER A 368 14.78 -11.84 -1.10
N ARG A 369 14.45 -12.95 -1.78
CA ARG A 369 13.12 -13.18 -2.38
C ARG A 369 12.02 -13.15 -1.32
N ARG A 370 12.15 -13.93 -0.24
CA ARG A 370 11.17 -13.99 0.87
C ARG A 370 10.96 -12.61 1.51
N ARG A 371 12.04 -11.85 1.71
CA ARG A 371 11.99 -10.47 2.23
C ARG A 371 11.20 -9.56 1.30
N SER A 372 11.51 -9.55 0.01
CA SER A 372 10.80 -8.72 -0.97
C SER A 372 9.30 -9.04 -1.01
N GLU A 373 8.93 -10.33 -0.92
CA GLU A 373 7.53 -10.74 -0.86
C GLU A 373 6.80 -10.22 0.39
N MET A 374 7.47 -10.24 1.55
CA MET A 374 6.92 -9.68 2.80
C MET A 374 6.80 -8.15 2.75
N GLU A 375 7.81 -7.45 2.21
CA GLU A 375 7.76 -6.01 2.02
C GLU A 375 6.63 -5.59 1.06
N GLN A 376 6.44 -6.33 -0.02
CA GLN A 376 5.32 -6.13 -0.95
C GLN A 376 3.96 -6.41 -0.28
N ALA A 377 3.87 -7.44 0.57
CA ALA A 377 2.65 -7.71 1.33
C ALA A 377 2.34 -6.57 2.30
N ARG A 378 3.35 -6.03 3.01
CA ARG A 378 3.21 -4.84 3.86
C ARG A 378 2.72 -3.63 3.06
N GLU A 379 3.34 -3.35 1.92
CA GLU A 379 2.97 -2.20 1.09
C GLU A 379 1.55 -2.35 0.55
N ARG A 380 1.18 -3.54 0.09
CA ARG A 380 -0.19 -3.81 -0.37
C ARG A 380 -1.22 -3.67 0.76
N PHE A 381 -0.90 -4.17 1.96
CA PHE A 381 -1.73 -4.00 3.15
C PHE A 381 -1.94 -2.51 3.47
N ARG A 382 -0.85 -1.74 3.44
CA ARG A 382 -0.87 -0.29 3.68
C ARG A 382 -1.64 0.46 2.61
N ARG A 383 -1.38 0.19 1.34
CA ARG A 383 -2.03 0.84 0.20
C ARG A 383 -3.53 0.70 0.34
N THR A 384 -4.00 -0.53 0.52
CA THR A 384 -5.43 -0.88 0.67
C THR A 384 -6.09 -0.27 1.91
N GLY A 385 -5.34 0.29 2.85
CA GLY A 385 -5.87 0.91 4.07
C GLY A 385 -6.26 -0.09 5.16
N TYR A 386 -5.77 -1.32 5.10
CA TYR A 386 -6.09 -2.34 6.10
C TYR A 386 -5.50 -2.06 7.50
N ASP A 387 -4.58 -1.10 7.62
CA ASP A 387 -4.09 -0.58 8.90
C ASP A 387 -4.97 0.54 9.49
N HIS A 388 -6.13 0.81 8.91
CA HIS A 388 -7.12 1.72 9.47
C HIS A 388 -7.53 1.29 10.89
N PRO A 389 -7.74 2.23 11.84
CA PRO A 389 -8.12 1.94 13.23
C PRO A 389 -9.37 1.05 13.40
N GLN A 390 -10.30 1.14 12.46
CA GLN A 390 -11.52 0.32 12.44
C GLN A 390 -11.41 -0.97 11.63
N SER A 391 -10.29 -1.24 10.96
CA SER A 391 -10.07 -2.52 10.28
C SER A 391 -9.83 -3.62 11.30
N THR A 392 -10.51 -4.75 11.12
CA THR A 392 -10.40 -5.92 11.98
C THR A 392 -10.35 -7.19 11.15
N PHE A 393 -9.71 -8.22 11.71
CA PHE A 393 -9.54 -9.53 11.08
C PHE A 393 -10.06 -10.60 12.03
N ASN A 394 -10.92 -11.49 11.54
CA ASN A 394 -11.53 -12.56 12.34
C ASN A 394 -10.77 -13.91 12.26
N ASN A 395 -9.70 -13.98 11.47
CA ASN A 395 -8.90 -15.16 11.13
C ASN A 395 -7.45 -15.08 11.67
N ASN A 396 -7.30 -14.65 12.92
CA ASN A 396 -6.00 -14.35 13.51
C ASN A 396 -5.02 -15.54 13.52
N GLY A 397 -5.51 -16.75 13.84
CA GLY A 397 -4.67 -17.94 13.92
C GLY A 397 -4.06 -18.27 12.56
N ASP A 398 -4.92 -18.29 11.54
CA ASP A 398 -4.53 -18.55 10.16
C ASP A 398 -3.53 -17.49 9.64
N ILE A 399 -3.68 -16.21 10.02
CA ILE A 399 -2.74 -15.15 9.61
C ILE A 399 -1.35 -15.41 10.19
N ALA A 400 -1.28 -15.77 11.48
CA ALA A 400 -0.01 -16.07 12.13
C ALA A 400 0.68 -17.30 11.50
N ASP A 401 -0.09 -18.35 11.19
CA ASP A 401 0.39 -19.57 10.58
C ASP A 401 0.88 -19.34 9.14
N VAL A 402 0.15 -18.54 8.35
CA VAL A 402 0.57 -18.15 7.00
C VAL A 402 1.84 -17.29 7.04
N LEU A 403 1.93 -16.32 7.97
CA LEU A 403 3.14 -15.52 8.14
C LEU A 403 4.34 -16.39 8.53
N LYS A 404 4.13 -17.39 9.41
CA LYS A 404 5.16 -18.38 9.74
C LYS A 404 5.57 -19.21 8.52
N GLY A 405 4.61 -19.69 7.74
CA GLY A 405 4.89 -20.42 6.50
C GLY A 405 5.62 -19.58 5.45
N MET A 406 5.38 -18.27 5.41
CA MET A 406 6.12 -17.34 4.55
C MET A 406 7.56 -17.11 5.05
N LEU A 407 7.76 -17.02 6.38
CA LEU A 407 9.11 -16.98 6.98
C LEU A 407 9.91 -18.24 6.62
N GLU A 408 9.27 -19.41 6.73
CA GLU A 408 9.85 -20.71 6.37
C GLU A 408 9.99 -20.93 4.85
N GLY A 409 9.43 -20.04 4.02
CA GLY A 409 9.49 -20.13 2.55
C GLY A 409 8.52 -21.12 1.90
N VAL A 410 7.65 -21.74 2.70
CA VAL A 410 6.66 -22.73 2.25
C VAL A 410 5.43 -22.07 1.61
N VAL A 411 5.12 -20.85 2.03
CA VAL A 411 3.93 -20.11 1.59
C VAL A 411 4.34 -18.83 0.86
N ARG A 412 3.58 -18.47 -0.19
CA ARG A 412 3.77 -17.22 -0.95
C ARG A 412 2.83 -16.12 -0.48
N SER A 413 3.19 -14.87 -0.77
CA SER A 413 2.41 -13.67 -0.42
C SER A 413 0.95 -13.67 -0.90
N GLY A 414 0.62 -14.41 -1.96
CA GLY A 414 -0.76 -14.54 -2.45
C GLY A 414 -1.71 -15.18 -1.43
N ALA A 415 -1.27 -16.21 -0.70
CA ALA A 415 -2.09 -16.88 0.29
C ALA A 415 -2.41 -15.97 1.49
N LEU A 416 -1.42 -15.17 1.92
CA LEU A 416 -1.64 -14.13 2.93
C LEU A 416 -2.68 -13.12 2.43
N TRP A 417 -2.59 -12.70 1.17
CA TRP A 417 -3.53 -11.72 0.62
C TRP A 417 -4.98 -12.24 0.58
N ASP A 418 -5.18 -13.46 0.08
CA ASP A 418 -6.51 -14.06 0.02
C ASP A 418 -7.12 -14.19 1.42
N LEU A 419 -6.31 -14.59 2.39
CA LEU A 419 -6.71 -14.69 3.78
C LEU A 419 -7.08 -13.33 4.38
N LEU A 420 -6.27 -12.29 4.13
CA LEU A 420 -6.58 -10.94 4.58
C LEU A 420 -7.89 -10.42 3.97
N GLN A 421 -8.11 -10.65 2.68
CA GLN A 421 -9.31 -10.21 1.99
C GLN A 421 -10.57 -10.93 2.50
N GLN A 422 -10.48 -12.23 2.79
CA GLN A 422 -11.59 -13.00 3.35
C GLN A 422 -11.90 -12.65 4.81
N GLY A 423 -10.87 -12.31 5.58
CA GLY A 423 -10.98 -12.03 7.01
C GLY A 423 -11.30 -10.59 7.37
N HIS A 424 -11.14 -9.65 6.43
CA HIS A 424 -11.31 -8.22 6.67
C HIS A 424 -12.76 -7.86 7.02
N ARG A 425 -12.92 -7.10 8.10
CA ARG A 425 -14.18 -6.47 8.51
C ARG A 425 -13.92 -5.08 9.05
N SER A 426 -14.82 -4.16 8.76
CA SER A 426 -14.86 -2.86 9.42
C SER A 426 -15.64 -2.96 10.74
N ARG A 427 -15.04 -2.45 11.80
CA ARG A 427 -15.69 -2.33 13.10
C ARG A 427 -16.79 -1.27 13.00
N PRO A 428 -18.05 -1.58 13.38
CA PRO A 428 -19.10 -0.58 13.39
C PRO A 428 -18.84 0.47 14.48
N THR A 429 -19.33 1.68 14.26
CA THR A 429 -19.37 2.74 15.28
C THR A 429 -20.28 2.34 16.44
N ARG A 430 -20.03 2.91 17.63
CA ARG A 430 -20.86 2.65 18.82
C ARG A 430 -22.22 3.35 18.75
N GLY A 431 -22.27 4.55 18.17
CA GLY A 431 -23.48 5.32 17.95
C GLY A 431 -24.08 5.10 16.57
N SER A 432 -25.26 5.68 16.33
CA SER A 432 -25.91 5.62 15.03
C SER A 432 -25.18 6.47 13.98
N THR A 433 -25.18 5.96 12.75
CA THR A 433 -24.52 6.59 11.58
C THR A 433 -25.11 7.96 11.24
N ASP A 434 -26.40 8.18 11.53
CA ASP A 434 -27.15 9.36 11.07
C ASP A 434 -27.17 10.50 12.11
N PHE A 435 -26.60 10.28 13.30
CA PHE A 435 -26.65 11.25 14.40
C PHE A 435 -25.71 12.44 14.15
N GLY A 436 -26.28 13.65 13.99
CA GLY A 436 -25.57 14.92 13.88
C GLY A 436 -25.23 15.45 12.47
N LEU A 437 -25.30 14.64 11.40
CA LEU A 437 -25.05 14.92 9.94
C LEU A 437 -23.76 15.72 9.52
N PRO A 438 -23.10 15.44 8.36
CA PRO A 438 -23.63 14.77 7.16
C PRO A 438 -22.83 13.54 6.62
N ASP A 439 -23.54 12.70 5.85
CA ASP A 439 -23.14 11.68 4.85
C ASP A 439 -22.10 10.58 5.17
N PHE A 440 -21.35 10.63 6.28
CA PHE A 440 -20.39 9.55 6.59
C PHE A 440 -20.20 9.28 8.10
N PRO A 441 -20.31 8.01 8.56
CA PRO A 441 -20.31 7.65 9.98
C PRO A 441 -18.98 7.84 10.72
N LEU A 442 -17.91 8.32 10.07
CA LEU A 442 -16.60 8.46 10.71
C LEU A 442 -15.98 9.84 10.47
N PRO A 443 -15.10 10.30 11.38
CA PRO A 443 -14.34 11.54 11.21
C PRO A 443 -13.37 11.51 10.02
N PHE A 444 -13.17 10.35 9.37
CA PHE A 444 -12.38 10.16 8.16
C PHE A 444 -12.82 8.93 7.35
N PRO A 445 -12.49 8.86 6.04
CA PRO A 445 -12.98 7.81 5.13
C PRO A 445 -12.60 6.38 5.57
N LEU A 446 -13.47 5.41 5.29
CA LEU A 446 -13.14 3.98 5.40
C LEU A 446 -12.35 3.51 4.17
N PRO A 447 -11.50 2.48 4.33
CA PRO A 447 -10.87 1.82 3.19
C PRO A 447 -11.95 1.22 2.25
N GLY A 448 -11.88 1.56 0.96
CA GLY A 448 -12.77 0.99 -0.07
C GLY A 448 -14.23 1.48 -0.06
N GLY A 449 -14.53 2.60 0.61
CA GLY A 449 -15.85 3.25 0.49
C GLY A 449 -16.01 4.03 -0.82
N ASP A 450 -17.25 4.32 -1.23
CA ASP A 450 -17.69 5.01 -2.47
C ASP A 450 -17.12 6.43 -2.70
N THR A 451 -16.20 6.89 -1.86
CA THR A 451 -15.36 8.06 -2.17
C THR A 451 -14.36 7.70 -3.26
N ASN A 452 -13.91 8.65 -4.08
CA ASN A 452 -12.93 8.46 -5.18
C ASN A 452 -11.55 7.88 -4.78
N ASP A 453 -11.40 7.28 -3.60
CA ASP A 453 -10.22 6.60 -3.11
C ASP A 453 -10.18 5.13 -3.59
N ALA A 454 -9.85 4.95 -4.87
CA ALA A 454 -9.59 3.63 -5.45
C ALA A 454 -8.40 2.89 -4.81
N THR A 455 -7.61 3.59 -3.98
CA THR A 455 -6.38 3.08 -3.39
C THR A 455 -6.54 2.63 -1.94
N GLY A 456 -7.45 3.21 -1.14
CA GLY A 456 -7.64 2.92 0.29
C GLY A 456 -6.74 3.73 1.24
N GLY A 457 -5.99 4.70 0.72
CA GLY A 457 -4.99 5.47 1.45
C GLY A 457 -5.43 6.87 1.88
N ALA A 458 -6.59 7.36 1.45
CA ALA A 458 -7.01 8.75 1.64
C ALA A 458 -7.15 9.12 3.12
N TRP A 459 -7.54 8.18 3.98
CA TRP A 459 -7.69 8.41 5.42
C TRP A 459 -6.39 8.78 6.15
N ARG A 460 -5.23 8.41 5.57
CA ARG A 460 -3.90 8.76 6.10
C ARG A 460 -3.55 10.22 5.85
N ASN A 461 -4.16 10.85 4.86
CA ASN A 461 -3.97 12.27 4.63
C ASN A 461 -4.57 13.02 5.83
N PRO A 462 -3.79 13.78 6.61
CA PRO A 462 -4.31 14.50 7.78
C PRO A 462 -5.30 15.61 7.38
N SER A 463 -5.29 16.06 6.12
CA SER A 463 -6.30 16.98 5.59
C SER A 463 -7.59 16.28 5.16
N SER A 464 -7.62 14.94 5.10
CA SER A 464 -8.83 14.20 4.78
C SER A 464 -9.85 14.34 5.92
N ARG A 465 -11.05 14.75 5.53
CA ARG A 465 -12.18 14.91 6.43
C ARG A 465 -13.24 13.87 6.07
N GLY A 466 -13.75 13.21 7.10
CA GLY A 466 -15.02 12.47 7.08
C GLY A 466 -16.10 13.29 7.79
N GLY A 467 -17.34 12.81 7.72
CA GLY A 467 -18.54 13.58 8.03
C GLY A 467 -18.90 13.67 9.51
N TRP A 468 -18.10 14.37 10.34
CA TRP A 468 -18.44 14.60 11.77
C TRP A 468 -18.49 16.07 12.20
N SER A 469 -18.01 17.00 11.37
CA SER A 469 -18.16 18.44 11.56
C SER A 469 -18.76 19.06 10.29
N PRO A 470 -19.76 19.97 10.39
CA PRO A 470 -20.23 20.71 9.23
C PRO A 470 -19.05 21.46 8.61
N GLY A 471 -18.85 21.32 7.31
CA GLY A 471 -18.09 22.31 6.57
C GLY A 471 -18.71 23.67 6.85
N GLN A 472 -17.90 24.63 7.27
CA GLN A 472 -18.30 26.04 7.19
C GLN A 472 -18.82 26.25 5.76
N PRO A 473 -20.04 26.80 5.57
CA PRO A 473 -20.56 27.02 4.23
C PRO A 473 -19.52 27.80 3.44
N ASP A 474 -19.16 27.28 2.26
CA ASP A 474 -18.10 27.76 1.39
C ASP A 474 -18.16 29.28 1.18
N GLY A 475 -17.52 30.02 2.08
CA GLY A 475 -17.03 31.35 1.83
C GLY A 475 -15.75 31.19 1.05
N ARG A 476 -15.83 31.26 -0.28
CA ARG A 476 -14.67 31.42 -1.17
C ARG A 476 -13.76 32.52 -0.62
N ALA A 477 -12.73 32.13 0.12
CA ALA A 477 -11.61 32.96 0.50
C ALA A 477 -10.35 32.15 0.20
N ASN A 478 -9.73 32.47 -0.93
CA ASN A 478 -8.32 32.21 -1.16
C ASN A 478 -7.55 32.73 0.06
N ASN A 479 -7.04 31.83 0.90
CA ASN A 479 -5.92 32.14 1.78
C ASN A 479 -4.96 30.96 1.72
N ASN A 480 -4.01 31.09 0.80
CA ASN A 480 -2.69 30.49 0.92
C ASN A 480 -2.05 31.08 2.18
N ASP A 481 -2.09 30.36 3.30
CA ASP A 481 -1.20 30.68 4.43
C ASP A 481 -0.84 29.43 5.21
N PHE A 482 -0.03 28.58 4.57
CA PHE A 482 0.94 27.72 5.24
C PHE A 482 2.27 27.89 4.52
N SER A 483 2.92 29.02 4.80
CA SER A 483 4.34 29.23 4.53
C SER A 483 5.15 28.49 5.60
N THR A 484 5.57 27.25 5.31
CA THR A 484 6.79 26.72 5.93
C THR A 484 7.98 27.26 5.14
N GLY A 485 8.37 28.49 5.50
CA GLY A 485 9.69 29.02 5.20
C GLY A 485 10.71 28.37 6.12
N GLY A 486 11.78 27.84 5.54
CA GLY A 486 12.88 27.24 6.30
C GLY A 486 13.79 26.39 5.42
N SER A 487 14.47 27.04 4.47
CA SER A 487 15.74 26.53 3.95
C SER A 487 16.79 26.62 5.06
N PHE A 488 17.43 25.52 5.42
CA PHE A 488 18.88 25.40 5.65
C PHE A 488 19.27 23.92 5.59
#